data_AF-A0A1N6HMQ6-F1
#
_entry.id   AF-A0A1N6HMQ6-F1
#
_cell.length_a   1.000
_cell.length_b   1.000
_cell.length_c   1.000
_cell.angle_alpha   90.00
_cell.angle_beta   90.00
_cell.angle_gamma   90.00
#
_symmetry.space_group_name_H-M   'P 1'
#
loop_
_entity.id
_entity.type
_entity.pdbx_description
1 polymer ?
#
loop_
_entity_poly.entity_id
_entity_poly.type
_entity_poly.pdbx_seq_one_letter_code
_entity_poly.pdbx_strand_id
1 'polypeptide(L)'
;MMSRTSLEEEEISMLRSEIEILMNERQSLLNIVGAAAVFVANLDSDALPDDACEAARLLSSSLNDLPEETLREALEKIQAELAGGERRQDH
;
A
#
# COMPACT_ATOMS: atom_id res chain seq x y z
N MET A 1 29.78 -15.68 -30.10
CA MET A 1 28.84 -16.65 -29.51
C MET A 1 28.81 -16.36 -28.03
N MET A 2 27.66 -15.95 -27.47
CA MET A 2 27.56 -15.64 -26.04
C MET A 2 27.73 -16.91 -25.21
N SER A 3 28.43 -16.81 -24.09
CA SER A 3 28.72 -17.94 -23.19
C SER A 3 27.48 -18.29 -22.37
N ARG A 4 27.27 -19.56 -22.02
CA ARG A 4 26.11 -19.99 -21.20
C ARG A 4 26.01 -19.22 -19.88
N THR A 5 27.14 -18.85 -19.30
CA THR A 5 27.22 -18.05 -18.07
C THR A 5 26.69 -16.63 -18.25
N SER A 6 26.86 -15.98 -19.41
CA SER A 6 26.34 -14.64 -19.63
C SER A 6 24.82 -14.63 -19.81
N LEU A 7 24.25 -15.73 -20.31
CA LEU A 7 22.80 -15.89 -20.40
C LEU A 7 22.17 -16.14 -19.00
N GLU A 8 22.84 -16.94 -18.16
CA GLU A 8 22.41 -17.16 -16.76
C GLU A 8 22.47 -15.86 -15.94
N GLU A 9 23.51 -15.05 -16.12
CA GLU A 9 23.63 -13.73 -15.47
C GLU A 9 22.53 -12.76 -15.91
N GLU A 10 22.15 -12.79 -17.19
CA GLU A 10 21.08 -11.96 -17.75
C GLU A 10 19.70 -12.40 -17.22
N GLU A 11 19.41 -13.69 -17.17
CA GLU A 11 18.17 -14.23 -16.59
C GLU A 11 18.05 -13.86 -15.10
N ILE A 12 19.13 -14.00 -14.32
CA ILE A 12 19.14 -13.61 -12.90
C ILE A 12 18.89 -12.10 -12.76
N SER A 13 19.49 -11.28 -13.63
CA SER A 13 19.28 -9.84 -13.63
C SER A 13 17.82 -9.47 -13.92
N MET A 14 17.21 -10.13 -14.91
CA MET A 14 15.81 -9.93 -15.28
C MET A 14 14.86 -10.32 -14.14
N LEU A 15 15.07 -11.47 -13.50
CA LEU A 15 14.25 -11.92 -12.37
C LEU A 15 14.35 -10.97 -11.17
N ARG A 16 15.55 -10.43 -10.90
CA ARG A 16 15.74 -9.44 -9.82
C ARG A 16 14.98 -8.15 -10.11
N SER A 17 15.01 -7.69 -11.35
CA SER A 17 14.24 -6.52 -11.77
C SER A 17 12.74 -6.74 -11.63
N GLU A 18 12.25 -7.92 -11.97
CA GLU A 18 10.82 -8.27 -11.84
C GLU A 18 10.38 -8.28 -10.37
N ILE A 19 11.20 -8.85 -9.47
CA ILE A 19 10.94 -8.80 -8.03
C ILE A 19 10.91 -7.36 -7.51
N GLU A 20 11.83 -6.51 -7.95
CA GLU A 20 11.86 -5.10 -7.55
C GLU A 20 10.59 -4.35 -7.99
N ILE A 21 10.12 -4.59 -9.22
CA ILE A 21 8.85 -4.05 -9.71
C ILE A 21 7.69 -4.52 -8.84
N LEU A 22 7.59 -5.82 -8.56
CA LEU A 22 6.54 -6.38 -7.72
C LEU A 22 6.56 -5.83 -6.28
N MET A 23 7.75 -5.61 -5.71
CA MET A 23 7.88 -5.00 -4.38
C MET A 23 7.43 -3.55 -4.38
N ASN A 24 7.73 -2.79 -5.43
CA ASN A 24 7.25 -1.41 -5.60
C ASN A 24 5.72 -1.35 -5.75
N GLU A 25 5.14 -2.25 -6.54
CA GLU A 25 3.68 -2.35 -6.70
C GLU A 25 2.99 -2.72 -5.38
N ARG A 26 3.51 -3.73 -4.67
CA ARG A 26 3.04 -4.09 -3.31
C ARG A 26 3.09 -2.86 -2.40
N GLN A 27 4.17 -2.09 -2.46
CA GLN A 27 4.34 -0.95 -1.60
C GLN A 27 3.34 0.18 -1.89
N SER A 28 2.96 0.36 -3.17
CA SER A 28 1.90 1.28 -3.59
C SER A 28 0.53 0.83 -3.08
N LEU A 29 0.22 -0.46 -3.21
CA LEU A 29 -1.02 -1.05 -2.70
C LEU A 29 -1.14 -0.89 -1.18
N LEU A 30 -0.05 -1.12 -0.43
CA LEU A 30 -0.01 -0.89 1.01
C LEU A 30 -0.36 0.56 1.37
N ASN A 31 0.12 1.55 0.61
CA ASN A 31 -0.25 2.95 0.86
C ASN A 31 -1.73 3.21 0.62
N ILE A 32 -2.28 2.70 -0.49
CA ILE A 32 -3.70 2.87 -0.84
C ILE A 32 -4.59 2.23 0.22
N VAL A 33 -4.26 1.01 0.64
CA VAL A 33 -4.95 0.26 1.69
C VAL A 33 -4.89 1.00 3.03
N GLY A 34 -3.71 1.48 3.43
CA GLY A 34 -3.55 2.22 4.69
C GLY A 34 -4.33 3.53 4.69
N ALA A 35 -4.30 4.28 3.58
CA ALA A 35 -5.07 5.52 3.43
C ALA A 35 -6.57 5.26 3.46
N ALA A 36 -7.04 4.19 2.78
CA ALA A 36 -8.42 3.74 2.83
C ALA A 36 -8.87 3.36 4.25
N ALA A 37 -8.04 2.63 4.99
CA ALA A 37 -8.34 2.22 6.36
C ALA A 37 -8.44 3.42 7.30
N VAL A 38 -7.50 4.36 7.22
CA VAL A 38 -7.55 5.61 7.99
C VAL A 38 -8.77 6.43 7.58
N PHE A 39 -9.10 6.52 6.30
CA PHE A 39 -10.26 7.22 5.80
C PHE A 39 -11.56 6.63 6.37
N VAL A 40 -11.75 5.31 6.29
CA VAL A 40 -12.91 4.62 6.88
C VAL A 40 -12.99 4.81 8.39
N ALA A 41 -11.86 4.79 9.10
CA ALA A 41 -11.83 5.01 10.55
C ALA A 41 -12.22 6.43 10.95
N ASN A 42 -12.02 7.43 10.08
CA ASN A 42 -12.36 8.84 10.33
C ASN A 42 -13.71 9.26 9.72
N LEU A 43 -14.42 8.34 9.05
CA LEU A 43 -15.73 8.62 8.47
C LEU A 43 -16.79 8.69 9.57
N ASP A 44 -17.47 9.82 9.66
CA ASP A 44 -18.63 10.00 10.52
C ASP A 44 -19.88 9.45 9.80
N SER A 45 -20.45 8.38 10.35
CA SER A 45 -21.56 7.64 9.73
C SER A 45 -22.85 8.46 9.68
N ASP A 46 -23.00 9.45 10.58
CA ASP A 46 -24.18 10.31 10.65
C ASP A 46 -24.13 11.47 9.64
N ALA A 47 -22.94 11.76 9.08
CA ALA A 47 -22.72 12.80 8.09
C ALA A 47 -22.62 12.26 6.65
N LEU A 48 -22.69 10.94 6.45
CA LEU A 48 -22.44 10.32 5.17
C LEU A 48 -23.72 10.13 4.34
N PRO A 49 -23.71 10.51 3.05
CA PRO A 49 -24.77 10.11 2.11
C PRO A 49 -24.89 8.58 2.05
N ASP A 50 -26.09 8.03 1.90
CA ASP A 50 -26.33 6.58 1.84
C ASP A 50 -25.44 5.87 0.80
N ASP A 51 -25.24 6.47 -0.38
CA ASP A 51 -24.37 5.94 -1.44
C ASP A 51 -22.90 5.83 -1.01
N ALA A 52 -22.42 6.79 -0.20
CA ALA A 52 -21.05 6.76 0.34
C ALA A 52 -20.92 5.75 1.48
N CYS A 53 -22.01 5.46 2.19
CA CYS A 53 -22.05 4.48 3.27
C CYS A 53 -21.88 3.06 2.72
N GLU A 54 -22.50 2.74 1.58
CA GLU A 54 -22.31 1.46 0.91
C GLU A 54 -20.86 1.28 0.38
N ALA A 55 -20.29 2.32 -0.22
CA ALA A 55 -18.88 2.32 -0.64
C ALA A 55 -17.92 2.13 0.54
N ALA A 56 -18.16 2.80 1.67
CA ALA A 56 -17.37 2.66 2.89
C ALA A 56 -17.49 1.25 3.51
N ARG A 57 -18.69 0.65 3.50
CA ARG A 57 -18.89 -0.74 3.96
C ARG A 57 -18.15 -1.74 3.09
N LEU A 58 -18.22 -1.60 1.75
CA LEU A 58 -17.50 -2.47 0.83
C LEU A 58 -15.99 -2.34 1.03
N LEU A 59 -15.50 -1.12 1.21
CA LEU A 59 -14.09 -0.83 1.49
C LEU A 59 -13.66 -1.45 2.82
N SER A 60 -14.44 -1.29 3.89
CA SER A 60 -14.19 -1.90 5.20
C SER A 60 -14.14 -3.44 5.14
N SER A 61 -15.07 -4.07 4.42
CA SER A 61 -15.05 -5.52 4.21
C SER A 61 -13.79 -5.97 3.48
N SER A 62 -13.45 -5.26 2.39
CA SER A 62 -12.25 -5.58 1.59
C SER A 62 -10.96 -5.41 2.38
N LEU A 63 -10.92 -4.42 3.30
CA LEU A 63 -9.81 -4.23 4.22
C LEU A 63 -9.70 -5.34 5.25
N ASN A 64 -10.83 -5.86 5.72
CA ASN A 64 -10.87 -6.93 6.72
C ASN A 64 -10.51 -8.31 6.14
N ASP A 65 -10.62 -8.48 4.83
CA ASP A 65 -10.20 -9.70 4.12
C ASP A 65 -8.67 -9.76 3.87
N LEU A 66 -7.95 -8.66 4.12
CA LEU A 66 -6.48 -8.63 4.02
C LEU A 66 -5.82 -9.32 5.23
N PRO A 67 -4.62 -9.92 5.06
CA PRO A 67 -3.85 -10.43 6.17
C PRO A 67 -3.53 -9.32 7.20
N GLU A 68 -3.66 -9.63 8.49
CA GLU A 68 -3.44 -8.66 9.58
C GLU A 68 -2.05 -8.01 9.51
N GLU A 69 -1.01 -8.78 9.15
CA GLU A 69 0.34 -8.28 8.96
C GLU A 69 0.41 -7.24 7.84
N THR A 70 -0.22 -7.51 6.70
CA THR A 70 -0.28 -6.58 5.55
C THR A 70 -1.03 -5.30 5.91
N LEU A 71 -2.15 -5.41 6.63
CA LEU A 71 -2.90 -4.24 7.08
C LEU A 71 -2.09 -3.41 8.08
N ARG A 72 -1.35 -4.06 8.98
CA ARG A 72 -0.47 -3.38 9.94
C ARG A 72 0.67 -2.66 9.24
N GLU A 73 1.35 -3.31 8.29
CA GLU A 73 2.41 -2.69 7.47
C GLU A 73 1.88 -1.45 6.72
N ALA A 74 0.68 -1.55 6.14
CA ALA A 74 0.00 -0.44 5.46
C ALA A 74 -0.29 0.74 6.40
N LEU A 75 -0.82 0.46 7.59
CA LEU A 75 -1.16 1.47 8.59
C LEU A 75 0.08 2.13 9.20
N GLU A 76 1.12 1.37 9.53
CA GLU A 76 2.37 1.91 10.07
C GLU A 76 3.03 2.86 9.10
N LYS A 77 3.06 2.50 7.81
CA LYS A 77 3.64 3.35 6.78
C LYS A 77 2.89 4.66 6.60
N ILE A 78 1.56 4.62 6.53
CA ILE A 78 0.74 5.84 6.41
C ILE A 78 0.84 6.71 7.66
N GLN A 79 0.87 6.13 8.85
CA GLN A 79 1.10 6.89 10.08
C GLN A 79 2.48 7.57 10.08
N ALA A 80 3.52 6.90 9.60
CA ALA A 80 4.85 7.49 9.46
C ALA A 80 4.89 8.64 8.43
N GLU A 81 4.17 8.52 7.31
CA GLU A 81 4.02 9.61 6.33
C GLU A 81 3.26 10.81 6.92
N LEU A 82 2.18 10.58 7.67
CA LEU A 82 1.41 11.63 8.35
C LEU A 82 2.22 12.35 9.42
N ALA A 83 2.89 11.60 10.31
CA ALA A 83 3.74 12.15 11.37
C ALA A 83 5.02 12.83 10.84
N GLY A 84 5.51 12.41 9.66
CA GLY A 84 6.64 13.02 8.98
C GLY A 84 6.31 14.36 8.30
N GLY A 85 5.03 14.62 8.01
CA GLY A 85 4.56 15.87 7.41
C GLY A 85 4.58 17.07 8.36
N GLU A 86 4.48 16.84 9.67
CA GLU A 86 4.38 17.90 10.68
C GLU A 86 5.73 18.58 11.02
N ARG A 87 6.87 18.02 10.59
CA ARG A 87 8.22 18.59 10.85
C ARG A 87 8.75 19.50 9.73
N ARG A 88 7.89 20.01 8.85
CA ARG A 88 8.24 20.92 7.74
C ARG A 88 7.68 22.34 7.87
N GLN A 89 7.25 22.75 9.06
CA GLN A 89 7.00 24.16 9.39
C GLN A 89 7.83 24.54 10.61
N ASP A 90 9.12 24.77 10.41
CA ASP A 90 9.96 25.58 11.30
C ASP A 90 11.22 26.02 10.53
N HIS A 91 11.03 26.94 9.58
CA HIS A 91 12.02 27.98 9.26
C HIS A 91 11.36 29.17 8.58
#